data_AF-A0A5P9CUC9-F1
#
_entry.id   AF-A0A5P9CUC9-F1
#
_cell.length_a   1.000
_cell.length_b   1.000
_cell.length_c   1.000
_cell.angle_alpha   90.00
_cell.angle_beta   90.00
_cell.angle_gamma   90.00
#
_symmetry.space_group_name_H-M   'P 1'
#
loop_
_entity.id
_entity.type
_entity.pdbx_description
1 polymer ?
#
loop_
_entity_poly.entity_id
_entity_poly.type
_entity_poly.pdbx_seq_one_letter_code
_entity_poly.pdbx_strand_id
1 'polypeptide(L)'
;MKDLGFQSRLATIRPDSKKDKDTVPDHAIDQVAERHGFLPREPVKKIVRRKEAEPSAKLNIRPPVSVYNRFVAWAIENRLSYPEALKELMDRAKI
;
A
#
# COMPACT_ATOMS: atom_id res chain seq x y z
N MET A 1 -13.80 -10.73 -42.06
CA MET A 1 -14.73 -9.64 -42.41
C MET A 1 -13.93 -8.38 -42.70
N LYS A 2 -14.40 -7.51 -43.62
CA LYS A 2 -13.73 -6.28 -44.07
C LYS A 2 -14.59 -5.07 -43.67
N ASP A 3 -14.02 -4.13 -42.91
CA ASP A 3 -14.67 -2.93 -42.36
C ASP A 3 -14.33 -1.66 -43.20
N LEU A 4 -15.18 -0.62 -43.12
CA LEU A 4 -15.84 0.19 -44.16
C LEU A 4 -15.54 1.72 -44.13
N GLY A 5 -14.29 2.16 -43.97
CA GLY A 5 -13.91 3.51 -44.43
C GLY A 5 -14.46 4.73 -43.67
N PHE A 6 -15.03 4.58 -42.47
CA PHE A 6 -15.37 5.70 -41.58
C PHE A 6 -14.16 6.32 -40.86
N GLN A 7 -12.97 5.75 -41.05
CA GLN A 7 -11.76 6.04 -40.31
C GLN A 7 -11.30 7.50 -40.34
N SER A 8 -11.14 8.06 -41.53
CA SER A 8 -10.14 9.12 -41.62
C SER A 8 -10.60 10.46 -41.07
N ARG A 9 -11.91 10.65 -40.90
CA ARG A 9 -12.45 11.99 -40.67
C ARG A 9 -12.71 12.31 -39.21
N LEU A 10 -12.94 11.29 -38.38
CA LEU A 10 -13.28 11.50 -36.96
C LEU A 10 -12.04 11.44 -36.06
N ALA A 11 -10.93 10.88 -36.55
CA ALA A 11 -9.72 10.64 -35.77
C ALA A 11 -8.74 11.83 -35.74
N THR A 12 -8.89 12.81 -36.62
CA THR A 12 -7.95 13.94 -36.74
C THR A 12 -8.07 14.97 -35.62
N ILE A 13 -9.04 14.80 -34.73
CA ILE A 13 -9.26 15.68 -33.60
C ILE A 13 -8.60 15.04 -32.37
N ARG A 14 -7.51 15.63 -31.83
CA ARG A 14 -7.28 15.84 -30.37
C ARG A 14 -5.95 16.52 -30.00
N PRO A 15 -5.91 17.15 -28.80
CA PRO A 15 -5.24 18.44 -28.55
C PRO A 15 -3.73 18.32 -28.44
N ASP A 16 -3.04 19.44 -28.67
CA ASP A 16 -1.63 19.60 -28.35
C ASP A 16 -1.42 19.42 -26.85
N SER A 17 -1.07 18.19 -26.51
CA SER A 17 -0.84 17.74 -25.15
C SER A 17 0.61 18.09 -24.85
N LYS A 18 0.79 18.96 -23.84
CA LYS A 18 2.06 19.52 -23.36
C LYS A 18 3.26 18.65 -23.70
N LYS A 19 4.29 19.24 -24.30
CA LYS A 19 5.63 18.65 -24.29
C LYS A 19 6.01 18.44 -22.83
N ASP A 20 5.85 17.21 -22.37
CA ASP A 20 6.47 16.72 -21.15
C ASP A 20 7.96 16.98 -21.34
N LYS A 21 8.46 18.04 -20.71
CA LYS A 21 9.89 18.12 -20.47
C LYS A 21 10.21 16.86 -19.68
N ASP A 22 11.07 16.02 -20.22
CA ASP A 22 11.50 14.76 -19.63
C ASP A 22 11.67 14.95 -18.13
N THR A 23 10.68 14.46 -17.38
CA THR A 23 10.66 14.61 -15.94
C THR A 23 11.69 13.62 -15.43
N VAL A 24 12.92 14.10 -15.22
CA VAL A 24 14.00 13.29 -14.67
C VAL A 24 13.52 12.78 -13.32
N PRO A 25 13.53 11.46 -13.11
CA PRO A 25 13.01 10.91 -11.87
C PRO A 25 13.96 11.25 -10.72
N ASP A 26 13.41 11.60 -9.57
CA ASP A 26 14.15 12.12 -8.41
C ASP A 26 15.33 11.22 -8.00
N HIS A 27 15.15 9.89 -8.08
CA HIS A 27 16.22 8.94 -7.77
C HIS A 27 17.47 9.07 -8.66
N ALA A 28 17.31 9.53 -9.91
CA ALA A 28 18.44 9.74 -10.81
C ALA A 28 19.21 11.01 -10.44
N ILE A 29 18.52 12.01 -9.90
CA ILE A 29 19.10 13.25 -9.37
C ILE A 29 19.91 12.94 -8.11
N ASP A 30 19.33 12.13 -7.21
CA ASP A 30 19.99 11.70 -5.97
C ASP A 30 21.28 10.91 -6.24
N GLN A 31 21.27 9.99 -7.22
CA GLN A 31 22.47 9.23 -7.60
C GLN A 31 23.62 10.13 -8.10
N VAL A 32 23.30 11.19 -8.83
CA VAL A 32 24.31 12.16 -9.29
C VAL A 32 24.83 12.96 -8.11
N ALA A 33 23.95 13.40 -7.21
CA ALA A 33 24.32 14.12 -6.00
C ALA A 33 25.28 13.30 -5.11
N GLU A 34 25.00 12.01 -4.92
CA GLU A 34 25.86 11.08 -4.17
C GLU A 34 27.24 10.93 -4.81
N ARG A 35 27.32 10.76 -6.14
CA ARG A 35 28.59 10.66 -6.87
C ARG A 35 29.48 11.90 -6.73
N HIS A 36 28.86 13.06 -6.52
CA HIS A 36 29.54 14.33 -6.31
C HIS A 36 29.75 14.66 -4.82
N GLY A 37 29.50 13.71 -3.92
CA GLY A 37 29.78 13.85 -2.49
C GLY A 37 28.80 14.77 -1.76
N PHE A 38 27.60 14.97 -2.32
CA PHE A 38 26.54 15.70 -1.63
C PHE A 38 26.03 14.88 -0.45
N LEU A 39 26.24 15.39 0.76
CA LEU A 39 25.71 14.81 1.99
C LEU A 39 24.40 15.53 2.35
N PRO A 40 23.23 14.86 2.26
CA PRO A 40 21.96 15.45 2.65
C PRO A 40 22.01 15.89 4.11
N ARG A 41 21.75 17.17 4.38
CA ARG A 41 21.68 17.73 5.74
C ARG A 41 20.32 17.56 6.41
N GLU A 42 19.36 17.01 5.68
CA GLU A 42 18.03 16.77 6.21
C GLU A 42 18.10 15.65 7.26
N PRO A 43 17.62 15.88 8.50
CA PRO A 43 17.53 14.81 9.45
C PRO A 43 16.59 13.76 8.88
N VAL A 44 17.08 12.52 8.71
CA VAL A 44 16.24 11.36 8.41
C VAL A 44 15.29 11.18 9.60
N LYS A 45 14.16 11.90 9.57
CA LYS A 45 13.14 11.80 10.61
C LYS A 45 12.48 10.44 10.43
N LYS A 46 12.76 9.53 11.35
CA LYS A 46 12.01 8.29 11.46
C LYS A 46 10.53 8.67 11.61
N ILE A 47 9.73 8.40 10.58
CA ILE A 47 8.28 8.52 10.65
C ILE A 47 7.81 7.41 11.61
N VAL A 48 7.73 7.71 12.90
CA VAL A 48 7.16 6.79 13.87
C VAL A 48 5.67 7.08 13.95
N ARG A 49 4.87 6.24 13.31
CA ARG A 49 3.42 6.24 13.47
C ARG A 49 3.05 5.59 14.81
N ARG A 50 3.56 6.09 15.94
CA ARG A 50 3.20 5.56 17.26
C ARG A 50 1.85 6.18 17.64
N LYS A 51 0.77 5.57 17.15
CA LYS A 51 -0.56 5.79 17.73
C LYS A 51 -0.51 5.36 19.19
N GLU A 52 -1.18 6.11 20.06
CA GLU A 52 -1.50 5.66 21.41
C GLU A 52 -2.27 4.33 21.27
N ALA A 53 -1.64 3.26 21.74
CA ALA A 53 -2.23 1.92 21.73
C ALA A 53 -2.74 1.63 23.13
N GLU A 54 -3.89 0.97 23.22
CA GLU A 54 -4.44 0.50 24.50
C GLU A 54 -3.40 -0.38 25.23
N PRO A 55 -3.38 -0.36 26.58
CA PRO A 55 -2.56 -1.27 27.37
C PRO A 55 -2.82 -2.72 26.91
N SER A 56 -1.78 -3.39 26.42
CA SER A 56 -1.89 -4.74 25.88
C SER A 56 -1.23 -5.76 26.81
N ALA A 57 -1.87 -6.92 26.94
CA ALA A 57 -1.30 -8.10 27.61
C ALA A 57 -0.88 -9.14 26.56
N LYS A 58 0.19 -9.89 26.85
CA LYS A 58 0.62 -11.01 25.99
C LYS A 58 -0.28 -12.22 26.23
N LEU A 59 -0.90 -12.74 25.17
CA LEU A 59 -1.66 -13.99 25.18
C LEU A 59 -0.92 -15.07 24.38
N ASN A 60 -0.49 -16.13 25.05
CA ASN A 60 0.18 -17.28 24.42
C ASN A 60 -0.71 -18.51 24.56
N ILE A 61 -1.16 -19.08 23.43
CA ILE A 61 -2.02 -20.28 23.40
C ILE A 61 -1.55 -21.26 22.33
N ARG A 62 -1.83 -22.55 22.53
CA ARG A 62 -1.64 -23.61 21.52
C ARG A 62 -2.97 -24.27 21.15
N PRO A 63 -3.76 -23.65 20.26
CA PRO A 63 -4.96 -24.28 19.74
C PRO A 63 -4.62 -25.41 18.76
N PRO A 64 -5.56 -26.34 18.51
CA PRO A 64 -5.45 -27.28 17.39
C PRO A 64 -5.27 -26.53 16.06
N VAL A 65 -4.51 -27.12 15.14
CA VAL A 65 -4.19 -26.50 13.83
C VAL A 65 -5.45 -26.12 13.05
N SER A 66 -6.50 -26.95 13.12
CA SER A 66 -7.79 -26.68 12.47
C SER A 66 -8.44 -25.38 12.95
N VAL A 67 -8.37 -25.11 14.26
CA VAL A 67 -8.93 -23.89 14.87
C VAL A 67 -8.06 -22.69 14.51
N TYR A 68 -6.74 -22.83 14.61
CA TYR A 68 -5.79 -21.78 14.27
C TYR A 68 -5.94 -21.31 12.82
N ASN A 69 -5.93 -22.24 11.87
CA ASN A 69 -6.03 -21.91 10.44
C ASN A 69 -7.36 -21.25 10.10
N ARG A 70 -8.47 -21.69 10.73
CA ARG A 70 -9.78 -21.06 10.55
C ARG A 70 -9.77 -19.60 11.04
N PHE A 71 -9.16 -19.35 12.20
CA PHE A 71 -9.02 -17.98 12.73
C PHE A 71 -8.16 -17.09 11.83
N VAL A 72 -7.00 -17.60 11.37
CA VAL A 72 -6.10 -16.84 10.49
C VAL A 72 -6.76 -16.52 9.16
N ALA A 73 -7.44 -17.49 8.52
CA ALA A 73 -8.15 -17.26 7.26
C ALA A 73 -9.21 -16.17 7.42
N TRP A 74 -10.02 -16.26 8.47
CA TRP A 74 -11.05 -15.27 8.75
C TRP A 74 -10.49 -13.86 9.02
N ALA A 75 -9.38 -13.75 9.78
CA ALA A 75 -8.72 -12.46 10.01
C ALA A 75 -8.23 -11.81 8.69
N ILE A 76 -7.66 -12.62 7.78
CA ILE A 76 -7.19 -12.15 6.47
C ILE A 76 -8.36 -11.69 5.60
N GLU A 77 -9.43 -12.48 5.52
CA GLU A 77 -10.63 -12.16 4.73
C GLU A 77 -11.26 -10.83 5.17
N ASN A 78 -11.27 -10.55 6.48
CA ASN A 78 -11.84 -9.33 7.05
C ASN A 78 -10.83 -8.18 7.15
N ARG A 79 -9.57 -8.38 6.71
CA ARG A 79 -8.46 -7.41 6.78
C ARG A 79 -8.22 -6.88 8.20
N LEU A 80 -8.36 -7.75 9.19
CA LEU A 80 -8.18 -7.44 10.61
C LEU A 80 -6.80 -7.93 11.08
N SER A 81 -6.18 -7.19 11.99
CA SER A 81 -5.08 -7.73 12.79
C SER A 81 -5.58 -8.82 13.75
N TYR A 82 -4.71 -9.69 14.26
CA TYR A 82 -5.15 -10.76 15.18
C TYR A 82 -5.84 -10.25 16.46
N PRO A 83 -5.37 -9.17 17.11
CA PRO A 83 -6.11 -8.60 18.24
C PRO A 83 -7.49 -8.07 17.86
N GLU A 84 -7.62 -7.39 16.71
CA GLU A 84 -8.91 -6.89 16.21
C GLU A 84 -9.85 -8.03 15.83
N ALA A 85 -9.32 -9.07 15.20
CA ALA A 85 -10.05 -10.28 14.85
C ALA A 85 -10.56 -11.00 16.11
N LEU A 86 -9.73 -11.12 17.15
CA LEU A 86 -10.15 -11.70 18.43
C LEU A 86 -11.25 -10.86 19.08
N LYS A 87 -11.09 -9.53 19.12
CA LYS A 87 -12.09 -8.61 19.67
C LYS A 87 -13.43 -8.74 18.93
N GLU A 88 -13.41 -8.71 17.59
CA GLU A 88 -14.62 -8.82 16.76
C GLU A 88 -15.32 -10.17 16.97
N LEU A 89 -14.58 -11.27 17.15
CA LEU A 89 -15.18 -12.56 17.49
C LEU A 89 -15.85 -12.55 18.88
N MET A 90 -15.22 -11.90 19.87
CA MET A 90 -15.80 -11.73 21.21
C MET A 90 -17.07 -10.88 21.17
N ASP A 91 -17.02 -9.73 20.47
CA ASP A 91 -18.15 -8.84 20.29
C ASP A 91 -19.34 -9.57 19.61
N ARG A 92 -19.08 -10.37 18.56
CA ARG A 92 -20.10 -11.20 17.90
C ARG A 92 -20.66 -12.29 18.80
N ALA A 93 -19.83 -12.87 19.65
CA ALA A 93 -20.23 -13.86 20.64
C ALA A 93 -20.98 -13.22 21.83
N LYS A 94 -20.99 -11.89 21.94
CA LYS A 94 -21.54 -11.11 23.05
C LYS A 94 -20.88 -11.45 24.40
N ILE A 95 -19.56 -11.59 24.38
CA ILE A 95 -18.70 -11.89 25.54
C ILE A 95 -17.73 -10.75 25.77
#